data_AF-A0A6J1RI62-F1
#
_entry.id   AF-A0A6J1RI62-F1
#
_cell.length_a   1.000
_cell.length_b   1.000
_cell.length_c   1.000
_cell.angle_alpha   90.00
_cell.angle_beta   90.00
_cell.angle_gamma   90.00
#
_symmetry.space_group_name_H-M   'P 1'
#
loop_
_entity.id
_entity.type
_entity.pdbx_description
1 polymer ?
#
loop_
_entity_poly.entity_id
_entity_poly.type
_entity_poly.pdbx_seq_one_letter_code
_entity_poly.pdbx_strand_id
1 'polypeptide(L)'
;MIDPDAIARPRGRQQQPQPQGQRAPGVLADDDPVRNSVFAHGIGIREVNANRRMTPAASSLIEVSRYVYRELITDDFNIQKSIVPEYLDYYATALLWFRITKLKCLAHDVLTQEEERLLSIITGCSLYVPEPFMLQLLMFGRIQTLTGAHLCSEFPPLPTEVVQGFGGYYGPISADTHNLYEEIPCLGVTSESVRHSISNDPPGRYHSSLERPADNIIPNENLLGFKPLAFLVFFPGLRLLKQLG
;
A
#
# COMPACT_ATOMS: atom_id res chain seq x y z
N MET A 1 0.48 66.65 -18.98
CA MET A 1 -0.23 67.37 -20.06
C MET A 1 0.55 67.07 -21.34
N ILE A 2 0.19 66.12 -22.22
CA ILE A 2 -1.12 65.75 -22.81
C ILE A 2 -1.81 67.00 -23.36
N ASP A 3 -2.17 67.16 -24.64
CA ASP A 3 -1.99 66.49 -25.96
C ASP A 3 -2.23 67.62 -27.01
N PRO A 4 -1.77 67.53 -28.27
CA PRO A 4 -2.77 67.42 -29.34
C PRO A 4 -2.33 66.67 -30.61
N ASP A 5 -3.35 66.31 -31.41
CA ASP A 5 -3.34 66.10 -32.87
C ASP A 5 -2.64 64.87 -33.48
N ALA A 6 -3.44 63.92 -33.97
CA ALA A 6 -3.73 63.83 -35.41
C ALA A 6 -4.62 62.62 -35.75
N ILE A 7 -5.77 62.93 -36.35
CA ILE A 7 -6.75 62.00 -36.91
C ILE A 7 -6.20 61.39 -38.22
N ALA A 8 -6.11 60.07 -38.31
CA ALA A 8 -5.97 59.37 -39.58
C ALA A 8 -6.61 57.97 -39.52
N ARG A 9 -7.73 57.78 -40.21
CA ARG A 9 -8.23 56.44 -40.59
C ARG A 9 -7.36 55.88 -41.71
N PRO A 10 -7.20 54.55 -41.79
CA PRO A 10 -7.31 53.92 -43.10
C PRO A 10 -8.17 52.66 -43.14
N ARG A 11 -8.70 52.46 -44.35
CA ARG A 11 -9.52 51.35 -44.84
C ARG A 11 -8.73 50.04 -44.91
N GLY A 12 -9.52 48.95 -44.99
CA GLY A 12 -9.06 47.56 -45.01
C GLY A 12 -7.96 47.21 -46.00
N ARG A 13 -7.21 46.18 -45.63
CA ARG A 13 -6.37 45.38 -46.52
C ARG A 13 -6.71 43.91 -46.33
N GLN A 14 -7.08 43.30 -47.45
CA GLN A 14 -7.11 41.87 -47.71
C GLN A 14 -5.77 41.25 -47.30
N GLN A 15 -5.79 40.13 -46.57
CA GLN A 15 -4.62 39.26 -46.42
C GLN A 15 -4.78 38.08 -47.39
N GLN A 16 -3.92 38.07 -48.41
CA GLN A 16 -3.59 36.90 -49.22
C GLN A 16 -2.67 35.94 -48.43
N PRO A 17 -2.59 34.65 -48.81
CA PRO A 17 -2.10 33.57 -47.96
C PRO A 17 -0.63 33.12 -48.21
N GLN A 18 -0.15 32.25 -47.31
CA GLN A 18 0.99 31.29 -47.37
C GLN A 18 2.39 31.76 -46.90
N PRO A 19 3.27 30.88 -46.34
CA PRO A 19 3.40 29.43 -46.61
C PRO A 19 3.43 28.46 -45.42
N GLN A 20 3.10 27.21 -45.76
CA GLN A 20 3.24 25.99 -44.97
C GLN A 20 4.70 25.50 -44.92
N GLY A 21 5.05 24.83 -43.82
CA GLY A 21 6.31 24.09 -43.61
C GLY A 21 7.09 24.68 -42.43
N GLN A 22 7.39 24.00 -41.33
CA GLN A 22 7.68 22.58 -41.11
C GLN A 22 7.16 22.14 -39.72
N ARG A 23 6.42 21.03 -39.64
CA ARG A 23 6.19 20.29 -38.39
C ARG A 23 7.14 19.09 -38.35
N ALA A 24 7.69 18.83 -37.17
CA ALA A 24 8.59 17.71 -36.90
C ALA A 24 7.95 16.36 -37.30
N PRO A 25 8.74 15.40 -37.82
CA PRO A 25 8.22 14.08 -38.18
C PRO A 25 7.79 13.34 -36.92
N GLY A 26 6.51 12.98 -36.82
CA GLY A 26 6.03 12.01 -35.83
C GLY A 26 4.79 12.37 -35.01
N VAL A 27 4.17 13.53 -35.20
CA VAL A 27 2.89 13.86 -34.53
C VAL A 27 1.78 13.87 -35.57
N LEU A 28 1.08 12.74 -35.69
CA LEU A 28 -0.15 12.61 -36.47
C LEU A 28 -1.27 13.38 -35.75
N ALA A 29 -2.04 14.15 -36.50
CA ALA A 29 -3.17 14.93 -35.96
C ALA A 29 -4.31 13.99 -35.52
N ASP A 30 -5.05 14.38 -34.49
CA ASP A 30 -6.11 13.57 -33.89
C ASP A 30 -7.32 13.33 -34.83
N ASP A 31 -7.43 14.13 -35.89
CA ASP A 31 -8.50 14.07 -36.91
C ASP A 31 -8.12 13.23 -38.14
N ASP A 32 -7.34 12.15 -37.97
CA ASP A 32 -6.97 11.27 -39.07
C ASP A 32 -8.16 10.34 -39.43
N PRO A 33 -8.78 10.46 -40.62
CA PRO A 33 -9.95 9.66 -41.02
C PRO A 33 -9.65 8.15 -41.11
N VAL A 34 -8.38 7.77 -41.09
CA VAL A 34 -7.89 6.38 -41.03
C VAL A 34 -8.24 5.72 -39.69
N ARG A 35 -8.34 6.47 -38.59
CA ARG A 35 -8.74 5.96 -37.26
C ARG A 35 -10.25 5.70 -37.14
N ASN A 36 -11.08 6.38 -37.92
CA ASN A 36 -12.55 6.34 -37.81
C ASN A 36 -13.23 5.43 -38.86
N SER A 37 -12.45 4.67 -39.64
CA SER A 37 -13.03 3.74 -40.61
C SER A 37 -13.38 2.40 -39.97
N VAL A 38 -14.69 2.15 -39.87
CA VAL A 38 -15.34 0.86 -39.50
C VAL A 38 -14.89 -0.31 -40.41
N PHE A 39 -14.12 -0.06 -41.46
CA PHE A 39 -13.70 -1.04 -42.46
C PHE A 39 -12.22 -1.42 -42.44
N ALA A 40 -11.44 -1.01 -41.44
CA ALA A 40 -10.06 -1.49 -41.27
C ALA A 40 -10.07 -2.99 -40.90
N HIS A 41 -10.04 -3.86 -41.90
CA HIS A 41 -9.82 -5.30 -41.71
C HIS A 41 -8.33 -5.48 -41.39
N GLY A 42 -8.04 -5.95 -40.17
CA GLY A 42 -6.68 -6.05 -39.64
C GLY A 42 -6.35 -5.05 -38.54
N ILE A 43 -7.33 -4.63 -37.72
CA ILE A 43 -7.07 -3.89 -36.49
C ILE A 43 -6.25 -4.79 -35.56
N GLY A 44 -4.93 -4.59 -35.56
CA GLY A 44 -4.12 -4.91 -34.41
C GLY A 44 -4.65 -4.06 -33.27
N ILE A 45 -5.35 -4.68 -32.32
CA ILE A 45 -5.74 -4.03 -31.06
C ILE A 45 -4.42 -3.66 -30.38
N ARG A 46 -3.95 -2.44 -30.64
CA ARG A 46 -2.80 -1.88 -29.95
C ARG A 46 -3.31 -1.42 -28.60
N GLU A 47 -2.76 -2.00 -27.53
CA GLU A 47 -3.07 -1.58 -26.16
C GLU A 47 -2.94 -0.06 -26.06
N VAL A 48 -4.06 0.59 -25.77
CA VAL A 48 -4.14 2.07 -25.71
C VAL A 48 -3.45 2.60 -24.46
N ASN A 49 -3.18 1.75 -23.46
CA ASN A 49 -2.30 2.01 -22.32
C ASN A 49 -1.71 0.68 -21.84
N ALA A 50 -0.44 0.40 -22.17
CA ALA A 50 0.15 -0.92 -21.94
C ALA A 50 0.35 -1.27 -20.46
N ASN A 51 0.53 -0.29 -19.57
CA ASN A 51 0.66 -0.50 -18.12
C ASN A 51 0.07 0.68 -17.34
N ARG A 52 -1.02 0.45 -16.61
CA ARG A 52 -1.56 1.42 -15.65
C ARG A 52 -1.22 0.97 -14.24
N ARG A 53 -0.61 1.86 -13.45
CA ARG A 53 -0.30 1.63 -12.04
C ARG A 53 -1.50 1.95 -11.16
N MET A 54 -1.73 1.13 -10.14
CA MET A 54 -2.77 1.33 -9.13
C MET A 54 -2.19 1.08 -7.74
N THR A 55 -2.59 1.88 -6.75
CA THR A 55 -2.25 1.65 -5.34
C THR A 55 -3.22 0.60 -4.78
N PRO A 56 -2.75 -0.59 -4.37
CA PRO A 56 -3.61 -1.59 -3.79
C PRO A 56 -3.83 -1.32 -2.29
N ALA A 57 -5.06 -1.51 -1.83
CA ALA A 57 -5.40 -1.52 -0.41
C ALA A 57 -5.40 -2.97 0.13
N ALA A 58 -4.77 -3.18 1.28
CA ALA A 58 -4.69 -4.44 2.00
C ALA A 58 -5.34 -4.36 3.39
N SER A 59 -6.26 -3.42 3.58
CA SER A 59 -6.97 -3.18 4.85
C SER A 59 -7.74 -4.39 5.37
N SER A 60 -8.31 -5.21 4.47
CA SER A 60 -9.06 -6.42 4.84
C SER A 60 -8.20 -7.52 5.45
N LEU A 61 -6.87 -7.50 5.29
CA LEU A 61 -5.99 -8.56 5.77
C LEU A 61 -6.06 -8.75 7.29
N ILE A 62 -6.15 -7.64 8.04
CA ILE A 62 -6.26 -7.66 9.50
C ILE A 62 -7.62 -8.19 9.97
N GLU A 63 -8.65 -8.10 9.13
CA GLU A 63 -9.95 -8.72 9.44
C GLU A 63 -9.89 -10.23 9.20
N VAL A 64 -9.30 -10.64 8.08
CA VAL A 64 -9.10 -12.06 7.74
C VAL A 64 -8.26 -12.78 8.80
N SER A 65 -7.18 -12.17 9.30
CA SER A 65 -6.38 -12.73 10.41
C SER A 65 -7.20 -12.98 11.67
N ARG A 66 -8.12 -12.07 12.01
CA ARG A 66 -9.00 -12.21 13.17
C ARG A 66 -10.09 -13.27 12.95
N TYR A 67 -10.59 -13.42 11.72
CA TYR A 67 -11.48 -14.54 11.40
C TYR A 67 -10.76 -15.88 11.51
N VAL A 68 -9.55 -16.00 10.97
CA VAL A 68 -8.73 -17.22 11.11
C VAL A 68 -8.49 -17.56 12.57
N TYR A 69 -8.18 -16.56 13.41
CA TYR A 69 -8.01 -16.79 14.84
C TYR A 69 -9.28 -17.32 15.51
N ARG A 70 -10.47 -16.81 15.15
CA ARG A 70 -11.76 -17.27 15.70
C ARG A 70 -12.07 -18.71 15.29
N GLU A 71 -11.77 -19.08 14.06
CA GLU A 71 -11.87 -20.47 13.59
C GLU A 71 -10.92 -21.38 14.39
N LEU A 72 -9.66 -20.99 14.54
CA LEU A 72 -8.68 -21.76 15.33
C LEU A 72 -9.11 -21.98 16.79
N ILE A 73 -9.72 -20.98 17.42
CA ILE A 73 -10.30 -21.10 18.77
C ILE A 73 -11.44 -22.11 18.81
N THR A 74 -12.26 -22.12 17.77
CA THR A 74 -13.43 -22.99 17.68
C THR A 74 -13.00 -24.45 17.57
N ASP A 75 -11.91 -24.70 16.86
CA ASP A 75 -11.31 -26.03 16.72
C ASP A 75 -10.56 -26.47 18.00
N ASP A 76 -9.73 -25.60 18.59
CA ASP A 76 -9.01 -25.88 19.84
C ASP A 76 -9.00 -24.67 20.79
N PHE A 77 -9.74 -24.81 21.89
CA PHE A 77 -9.85 -23.79 22.93
C PHE A 77 -8.53 -23.55 23.69
N ASN A 78 -7.59 -24.51 23.70
CA ASN A 78 -6.32 -24.35 24.39
C ASN A 78 -5.40 -23.34 23.70
N ILE A 79 -5.61 -23.07 22.41
CA ILE A 79 -4.80 -22.12 21.64
C ILE A 79 -4.86 -20.71 22.24
N GLN A 80 -5.98 -20.32 22.86
CA GLN A 80 -6.13 -19.03 23.54
C GLN A 80 -5.10 -18.80 24.66
N LYS A 81 -4.55 -19.88 25.23
CA LYS A 81 -3.53 -19.80 26.29
C LYS A 81 -2.13 -19.58 25.73
N SER A 82 -1.89 -19.96 24.48
CA SER A 82 -0.56 -19.94 23.86
C SER A 82 -0.39 -18.82 22.84
N ILE A 83 -1.43 -18.53 22.05
CA ILE A 83 -1.37 -17.62 20.92
C ILE A 83 -2.37 -16.50 21.15
N VAL A 84 -1.84 -15.29 21.08
CA VAL A 84 -2.57 -14.04 21.17
C VAL A 84 -2.94 -13.62 19.74
N PRO A 85 -4.14 -13.06 19.48
CA PRO A 85 -4.56 -12.77 18.10
C PRO A 85 -3.66 -11.76 17.39
N GLU A 86 -3.03 -10.84 18.11
CA GLU A 86 -2.04 -9.90 17.60
C GLU A 86 -0.85 -10.60 16.91
N TYR A 87 -0.48 -11.82 17.35
CA TYR A 87 0.59 -12.60 16.68
C TYR A 87 0.21 -13.00 15.25
N LEU A 88 -1.05 -13.35 15.01
CA LEU A 88 -1.51 -13.69 13.67
C LEU A 88 -1.61 -12.45 12.77
N ASP A 89 -1.94 -11.29 13.33
CA ASP A 89 -1.91 -10.02 12.58
C ASP A 89 -0.50 -9.67 12.12
N TYR A 90 0.50 -9.81 13.02
CA TYR A 90 1.90 -9.62 12.67
C TYR A 90 2.35 -10.63 11.60
N TYR A 91 1.99 -11.89 11.77
CA TYR A 91 2.34 -12.95 10.81
C TYR A 91 1.72 -12.70 9.42
N ALA A 92 0.44 -12.34 9.37
CA ALA A 92 -0.25 -12.00 8.12
C ALA A 92 0.39 -10.78 7.44
N THR A 93 0.74 -9.75 8.22
CA THR A 93 1.43 -8.56 7.71
C THR A 93 2.81 -8.90 7.13
N ALA A 94 3.58 -9.77 7.79
CA ALA A 94 4.86 -10.24 7.25
C ALA A 94 4.69 -10.99 5.91
N LEU A 95 3.69 -11.89 5.82
CA LEU A 95 3.40 -12.60 4.58
C LEU A 95 2.96 -11.66 3.45
N LEU A 96 2.21 -10.60 3.76
CA LEU A 96 1.86 -9.55 2.80
C LEU A 96 3.12 -8.90 2.25
N TRP A 97 4.05 -8.49 3.11
CA TRP A 97 5.29 -7.88 2.66
C TRP A 97 6.16 -8.82 1.83
N PHE A 98 6.21 -10.11 2.18
CA PHE A 98 6.90 -11.11 1.35
C PHE A 98 6.28 -11.22 -0.04
N ARG A 99 4.93 -11.19 -0.12
CA ARG A 99 4.21 -11.19 -1.39
C ARG A 99 4.49 -9.92 -2.19
N ILE A 100 4.46 -8.75 -1.55
CA ILE A 100 4.73 -7.45 -2.19
C ILE A 100 6.13 -7.42 -2.79
N THR A 101 7.16 -7.81 -2.03
CA THR A 101 8.54 -7.85 -2.53
C THR A 101 8.68 -8.80 -3.72
N LYS A 102 8.02 -9.97 -3.67
CA LYS A 102 7.99 -10.89 -4.81
C LYS A 102 7.29 -10.29 -6.03
N LEU A 103 6.18 -9.57 -5.84
CA LEU A 103 5.45 -8.90 -6.92
C LEU A 103 6.27 -7.77 -7.55
N LYS A 104 6.99 -6.96 -6.75
CA LYS A 104 7.91 -5.94 -7.25
C LYS A 104 9.01 -6.54 -8.12
N CYS A 105 9.59 -7.65 -7.67
CA CYS A 105 10.60 -8.39 -8.45
C CYS A 105 10.04 -8.88 -9.79
N LEU A 106 8.83 -9.45 -9.80
CA LEU A 106 8.15 -9.90 -11.02
C LEU A 106 7.73 -8.75 -11.96
N ALA A 107 7.45 -7.57 -11.40
CA ALA A 107 7.13 -6.36 -12.15
C ALA A 107 8.36 -5.64 -12.72
N HIS A 108 9.57 -6.11 -12.36
CA HIS A 108 10.85 -5.44 -12.67
C HIS A 108 10.94 -4.01 -12.12
N ASP A 109 10.31 -3.74 -10.97
CA ASP A 109 10.48 -2.49 -10.25
C ASP A 109 11.85 -2.44 -9.54
N VAL A 110 12.34 -1.23 -9.25
CA VAL A 110 13.60 -1.04 -8.52
C VAL A 110 13.39 -1.47 -7.06
N LEU A 111 14.11 -2.50 -6.64
CA LEU A 111 14.10 -3.01 -5.26
C LEU A 111 15.08 -2.21 -4.40
N THR A 112 14.73 -2.00 -3.15
CA THR A 112 15.67 -1.46 -2.15
C THR A 112 16.62 -2.54 -1.66
N GLN A 113 17.77 -2.15 -1.10
CA GLN A 113 18.75 -3.10 -0.55
C GLN A 113 18.12 -4.05 0.50
N GLU A 114 17.21 -3.53 1.33
CA GLU A 114 16.53 -4.33 2.35
C GLU A 114 15.51 -5.30 1.75
N GLU A 115 14.85 -4.92 0.65
CA GLU A 115 13.95 -5.80 -0.10
C GLU A 115 14.72 -6.94 -0.80
N GLU A 116 15.91 -6.67 -1.33
CA GLU A 116 16.77 -7.71 -1.92
C GLU A 116 17.23 -8.72 -0.87
N ARG A 117 17.65 -8.26 0.31
CA ARG A 117 17.97 -9.13 1.45
C ARG A 117 16.77 -9.98 1.83
N LEU A 118 15.60 -9.37 1.94
CA LEU A 118 14.37 -10.07 2.27
C LEU A 118 14.03 -11.15 1.23
N LEU A 119 14.16 -10.84 -0.06
CA LEU A 119 13.92 -11.79 -1.15
C LEU A 119 14.87 -13.01 -1.08
N SER A 120 16.14 -12.78 -0.71
CA SER A 120 17.11 -13.86 -0.54
C SER A 120 16.72 -14.83 0.59
N ILE A 121 16.22 -14.29 1.70
CA ILE A 121 15.75 -15.07 2.85
C ILE A 121 14.50 -15.88 2.46
N ILE A 122 13.53 -15.23 1.81
CA ILE A 122 12.29 -15.88 1.38
C ILE A 122 12.59 -17.05 0.43
N THR A 123 13.55 -16.90 -0.48
CA THR A 123 13.91 -17.96 -1.44
C THR A 123 14.54 -19.17 -0.76
N GLY A 124 15.20 -18.99 0.39
CA GLY A 124 15.81 -20.06 1.19
C GLY A 124 14.88 -20.71 2.22
N CYS A 125 13.69 -20.16 2.46
CA CYS A 125 12.79 -20.61 3.53
C CYS A 125 11.49 -21.22 2.98
N SER A 126 11.06 -22.33 3.59
CA SER A 126 9.71 -22.89 3.38
C SER A 126 8.80 -22.39 4.50
N LEU A 127 7.83 -21.54 4.16
CA LEU A 127 6.85 -20.99 5.11
C LEU A 127 5.49 -21.69 4.92
N TYR A 128 4.86 -22.09 6.02
CA TYR A 128 3.50 -22.61 5.99
C TYR A 128 2.50 -21.45 6.01
N VAL A 129 1.76 -21.24 4.92
CA VAL A 129 0.77 -20.17 4.82
C VAL A 129 -0.63 -20.76 4.97
N PRO A 130 -1.41 -20.37 6.00
CA PRO A 130 -2.82 -20.73 6.10
C PRO A 130 -3.60 -20.36 4.83
N GLU A 131 -4.50 -21.24 4.40
CA GLU A 131 -5.25 -21.09 3.15
C GLU A 131 -5.98 -19.73 3.04
N PRO A 132 -6.67 -19.22 4.08
CA PRO A 132 -7.34 -17.91 3.98
C PRO A 132 -6.36 -16.76 3.71
N PHE A 133 -5.14 -16.82 4.26
CA PHE A 133 -4.10 -15.84 3.97
C PHE A 133 -3.61 -15.97 2.54
N MET A 134 -3.41 -17.19 2.06
CA MET A 134 -3.00 -17.43 0.68
C MET A 134 -4.00 -16.82 -0.31
N LEU A 135 -5.31 -17.04 -0.12
CA LEU A 135 -6.35 -16.49 -0.98
C LEU A 135 -6.33 -14.95 -0.98
N GLN A 136 -6.24 -14.33 0.20
CA GLN A 136 -6.15 -12.87 0.32
C GLN A 136 -4.89 -12.32 -0.37
N LEU A 137 -3.75 -13.01 -0.24
CA LEU A 137 -2.49 -12.59 -0.84
C LEU A 137 -2.45 -12.76 -2.36
N LEU A 138 -3.20 -13.73 -2.90
CA LEU A 138 -3.33 -13.96 -4.33
C LEU A 138 -4.16 -12.88 -5.04
N MET A 139 -5.00 -12.13 -4.32
CA MET A 139 -5.71 -10.97 -4.87
C MET A 139 -4.75 -9.88 -5.36
N PHE A 140 -3.53 -9.82 -4.80
CA PHE A 140 -2.50 -8.89 -5.24
C PHE A 140 -1.69 -9.48 -6.41
N GLY A 141 -1.66 -8.76 -7.53
CA GLY A 141 -0.94 -9.16 -8.72
C GLY A 141 -1.31 -8.33 -9.95
N ARG A 142 -0.79 -8.76 -11.10
CA ARG A 142 -1.13 -8.15 -12.39
C ARG A 142 -2.52 -8.62 -12.80
N ILE A 143 -3.41 -7.67 -13.09
CA ILE A 143 -4.75 -7.95 -13.60
C ILE A 143 -4.78 -7.55 -15.06
N GLN A 144 -5.24 -8.45 -15.92
CA GLN A 144 -5.53 -8.13 -17.31
C GLN A 144 -7.01 -7.73 -17.43
N THR A 145 -7.27 -6.53 -17.93
CA THR A 145 -8.64 -6.07 -18.16
C THR A 145 -9.20 -6.67 -19.45
N LEU A 146 -10.53 -6.63 -19.60
CA LEU A 146 -11.21 -7.03 -20.85
C LEU A 146 -10.73 -6.25 -22.08
N THR A 147 -10.21 -5.03 -21.87
CA THR A 147 -9.65 -4.17 -22.92
C THR A 147 -8.21 -4.52 -23.30
N GLY A 148 -7.63 -5.56 -22.68
CA GLY A 148 -6.24 -5.99 -22.90
C GLY A 148 -5.21 -5.16 -22.12
N ALA A 149 -5.61 -4.18 -21.32
CA ALA A 149 -4.66 -3.39 -20.53
C ALA A 149 -4.17 -4.19 -19.30
N HIS A 150 -2.88 -4.05 -18.99
CA HIS A 150 -2.31 -4.61 -17.77
C HIS A 150 -2.36 -3.58 -16.64
N LEU A 151 -3.11 -3.91 -15.59
CA LEU A 151 -3.06 -3.19 -14.32
C LEU A 151 -1.98 -3.81 -13.46
N CYS A 152 -0.98 -3.00 -13.11
CA CYS A 152 0.08 -3.40 -12.20
C CYS A 152 -0.08 -2.65 -10.88
N SER A 153 0.05 -3.36 -9.77
CA SER A 153 0.07 -2.73 -8.45
C SER A 153 1.38 -2.00 -8.23
N GLU A 154 1.31 -0.75 -7.77
CA GLU A 154 2.44 0.01 -7.27
C GLU A 154 2.45 -0.06 -5.75
N PHE A 155 3.60 -0.40 -5.18
CA PHE A 155 3.73 -0.61 -3.74
C PHE A 155 4.78 0.33 -3.15
N PRO A 156 4.57 0.86 -1.94
CA PRO A 156 5.56 1.65 -1.22
C PRO A 156 6.81 0.82 -0.90
N PRO A 157 7.96 1.45 -0.58
CA PRO A 157 9.13 0.75 -0.08
C PRO A 157 8.82 -0.02 1.22
N LEU A 158 9.57 -1.10 1.45
CA LEU A 158 9.52 -1.85 2.73
C LEU A 158 9.68 -0.89 3.92
N PRO A 159 8.83 -0.97 4.96
CA PRO A 159 8.88 -0.08 6.10
C PRO A 159 10.08 -0.46 6.98
N THR A 160 11.11 0.38 6.95
CA THR A 160 12.35 0.21 7.71
C THR A 160 12.61 1.36 8.67
N GLU A 161 11.78 2.40 8.64
CA GLU A 161 11.98 3.60 9.44
C GLU A 161 11.85 3.31 10.93
N VAL A 162 12.61 4.07 11.72
CA VAL A 162 12.63 3.99 13.17
C VAL A 162 11.87 5.16 13.76
N VAL A 163 10.82 4.88 14.54
CA VAL A 163 10.02 5.88 15.25
C VAL A 163 10.10 5.58 16.75
N GLN A 164 10.49 6.59 17.53
CA GLN A 164 10.69 6.48 19.00
C GLN A 164 11.56 5.28 19.44
N GLY A 165 12.54 4.90 18.64
CA GLY A 165 13.46 3.78 18.92
C GLY A 165 12.97 2.40 18.50
N PHE A 166 11.78 2.29 17.89
CA PHE A 166 11.25 1.05 17.32
C PHE A 166 11.27 1.11 15.80
N GLY A 167 11.74 0.05 15.15
CA GLY A 167 11.82 -0.04 13.68
C GLY A 167 10.58 -0.66 13.04
N GLY A 168 10.52 -0.58 11.72
CA GLY A 168 9.48 -1.25 10.92
C GLY A 168 8.31 -0.35 10.54
N TYR A 169 8.47 0.97 10.61
CA TYR A 169 7.43 1.95 10.30
C TYR A 169 7.61 2.55 8.90
N TYR A 170 6.58 3.25 8.40
CA TYR A 170 6.70 4.12 7.23
C TYR A 170 7.29 5.51 7.56
N GLY A 171 7.57 5.76 8.85
CA GLY A 171 7.94 7.05 9.41
C GLY A 171 6.82 7.65 10.27
N PRO A 172 7.02 8.85 10.83
CA PRO A 172 6.01 9.54 11.63
C PRO A 172 4.72 9.79 10.84
N ILE A 173 3.56 9.79 11.51
CA ILE A 173 2.28 10.12 10.88
C ILE A 173 2.32 11.57 10.37
N SER A 174 2.16 11.75 9.07
CA SER A 174 2.12 13.03 8.35
C SER A 174 1.04 13.02 7.28
N ALA A 175 0.86 14.14 6.57
CA ALA A 175 -0.05 14.21 5.42
C ALA A 175 0.27 13.15 4.34
N ASP A 176 1.54 12.73 4.22
CA ASP A 176 1.95 11.77 3.19
C ASP A 176 1.81 10.32 3.66
N THR A 177 1.99 10.04 4.96
CA THR A 177 2.03 8.67 5.49
C THR A 177 0.70 8.21 6.09
N HIS A 178 -0.21 9.10 6.48
CA HIS A 178 -1.46 8.71 7.16
C HIS A 178 -2.32 7.76 6.30
N ASN A 179 -2.54 8.09 5.02
CA ASN A 179 -3.27 7.22 4.09
C ASN A 179 -2.59 5.86 3.94
N LEU A 180 -1.26 5.84 3.91
CA LEU A 180 -0.52 4.60 3.76
C LEU A 180 -0.72 3.66 4.96
N TYR A 181 -0.78 4.22 6.16
CA TYR A 181 -1.10 3.48 7.38
C TYR A 181 -2.55 2.96 7.44
N GLU A 182 -3.48 3.57 6.69
CA GLU A 182 -4.87 3.14 6.55
C GLU A 182 -5.07 2.11 5.42
N GLU A 183 -4.19 2.11 4.41
CA GLU A 183 -4.32 1.25 3.23
C GLU A 183 -3.50 -0.04 3.33
N ILE A 184 -2.26 0.03 3.85
CA ILE A 184 -1.33 -1.11 3.86
C ILE A 184 -0.86 -1.38 5.30
N PRO A 185 -1.09 -2.61 5.83
CA PRO A 185 -0.62 -2.98 7.16
C PRO A 185 0.89 -2.84 7.33
N CYS A 186 1.28 -2.25 8.46
CA CYS A 186 2.67 -1.94 8.78
C CYS A 186 3.25 -2.91 9.82
N LEU A 187 4.50 -3.34 9.62
CA LEU A 187 5.17 -4.29 10.52
C LEU A 187 5.42 -3.68 11.91
N GLY A 188 5.83 -2.41 11.97
CA GLY A 188 6.11 -1.71 13.22
C GLY A 188 4.86 -1.64 14.11
N VAL A 189 3.73 -1.25 13.53
CA VAL A 189 2.44 -1.13 14.22
C VAL A 189 1.96 -2.48 14.78
N THR A 190 2.00 -3.53 13.96
CA THR A 190 1.59 -4.88 14.40
C THR A 190 2.58 -5.50 15.38
N SER A 191 3.87 -5.19 15.27
CA SER A 191 4.86 -5.59 16.27
C SER A 191 4.66 -4.89 17.61
N GLU A 192 4.18 -3.64 17.58
CA GLU A 192 3.87 -2.86 18.78
C GLU A 192 2.63 -3.42 19.49
N SER A 193 1.55 -3.73 18.76
CA SER A 193 0.39 -4.40 19.35
C SER A 193 0.77 -5.73 19.99
N VAL A 194 1.63 -6.51 19.34
CA VAL A 194 2.22 -7.73 19.92
C VAL A 194 2.99 -7.43 21.21
N ARG A 195 3.89 -6.44 21.21
CA ARG A 195 4.69 -6.09 22.40
C ARG A 195 3.83 -5.66 23.59
N HIS A 196 2.77 -4.90 23.35
CA HIS A 196 1.83 -4.49 24.40
C HIS A 196 0.90 -5.64 24.83
N SER A 197 0.62 -6.60 23.95
CA SER A 197 -0.19 -7.77 24.32
C SER A 197 0.53 -8.74 25.27
N ILE A 198 1.87 -8.76 25.22
CA ILE A 198 2.71 -9.59 26.12
C ILE A 198 3.23 -8.82 27.34
N SER A 199 3.06 -7.49 27.36
CA SER A 199 3.43 -6.67 28.50
C SER A 199 2.36 -6.78 29.60
N ASN A 200 2.63 -6.16 30.75
CA ASN A 200 1.64 -6.06 31.85
C ASN A 200 0.72 -4.84 31.67
N ASP A 201 0.54 -4.35 30.45
CA ASP A 201 -0.28 -3.17 30.20
C ASP A 201 -1.78 -3.48 30.44
N PRO A 202 -2.55 -2.49 30.92
CA PRO A 202 -3.97 -2.68 31.14
C PRO A 202 -4.69 -2.99 29.81
N PRO A 203 -5.76 -3.80 29.84
CA PRO A 203 -6.57 -4.04 28.66
C PRO A 203 -7.18 -2.73 28.16
N GLY A 204 -7.26 -2.57 26.84
CA GLY A 204 -7.75 -1.36 26.19
C GLY A 204 -6.73 -0.68 25.30
N ARG A 205 -6.88 0.63 25.09
CA ARG A 205 -6.00 1.42 24.22
C ARG A 205 -4.62 1.57 24.87
N TYR A 206 -3.58 1.19 24.14
CA TYR A 206 -2.19 1.37 24.54
C TYR A 206 -1.56 2.62 23.90
N HIS A 207 -0.44 3.07 24.47
CA HIS A 207 0.34 4.19 23.93
C HIS A 207 1.17 3.72 22.73
N SER A 208 0.88 4.25 21.54
CA SER A 208 1.66 3.92 20.34
C SER A 208 2.88 4.82 20.19
N SER A 209 3.96 4.28 19.65
CA SER A 209 5.18 4.98 19.24
C SER A 209 4.90 6.05 18.17
N LEU A 210 3.77 5.95 17.47
CA LEU A 210 3.31 6.95 16.51
C LEU A 210 2.58 8.13 17.17
N GLU A 211 2.25 8.05 18.47
CA GLU A 211 1.65 9.15 19.21
C GLU A 211 2.66 10.28 19.37
N ARG A 212 2.27 11.48 18.94
CA ARG A 212 3.02 12.71 19.17
C ARG A 212 2.12 13.72 19.88
N PRO A 213 2.08 13.67 21.22
CA PRO A 213 1.23 14.56 22.01
C PRO A 213 1.56 16.05 21.80
N ALA A 214 2.84 16.37 21.56
CA ALA A 214 3.28 17.73 21.29
C ALA A 214 2.66 18.32 20.00
N ASP A 215 2.36 17.47 19.02
CA ASP A 215 1.81 17.85 17.71
C ASP A 215 0.29 17.61 17.62
N ASN A 216 -0.37 17.21 18.72
CA ASN A 216 -1.77 16.75 18.74
C ASN A 216 -2.06 15.58 17.77
N ILE A 217 -1.06 14.78 17.43
CA ILE A 217 -1.22 13.62 16.54
C ILE A 217 -1.44 12.38 17.40
N ILE A 218 -2.67 11.89 17.35
CA ILE A 218 -3.14 10.72 18.10
C ILE A 218 -3.64 9.70 17.06
N PRO A 219 -2.98 8.52 16.91
CA PRO A 219 -3.46 7.44 16.08
C PRO A 219 -4.88 7.04 16.47
N ASN A 220 -5.71 6.71 15.50
CA ASN A 220 -7.06 6.21 15.69
C ASN A 220 -7.16 4.76 15.21
N GLU A 221 -8.34 4.16 15.34
CA GLU A 221 -8.59 2.76 14.96
C GLU A 221 -8.57 2.51 13.44
N ASN A 222 -8.49 3.57 12.61
CA ASN A 222 -8.31 3.40 11.16
C ASN A 222 -6.89 2.92 10.83
N LEU A 223 -5.93 3.16 11.72
CA LEU A 223 -4.57 2.73 11.53
C LEU A 223 -4.49 1.20 11.59
N LEU A 224 -4.10 0.58 10.48
CA LEU A 224 -4.18 -0.87 10.32
C LEU A 224 -3.26 -1.60 11.30
N GLY A 225 -3.87 -2.43 12.16
CA GLY A 225 -3.17 -3.18 13.20
C GLY A 225 -3.10 -2.46 14.56
N PHE A 226 -3.48 -1.18 14.64
CA PHE A 226 -3.68 -0.49 15.91
C PHE A 226 -5.09 -0.77 16.42
N LYS A 227 -5.20 -1.77 17.31
CA LYS A 227 -6.45 -2.16 17.94
C LYS A 227 -6.30 -2.18 19.46
N PRO A 228 -7.38 -1.91 20.22
CA PRO A 228 -7.36 -2.08 21.66
C PRO A 228 -6.92 -3.49 22.04
N LEU A 229 -6.09 -3.63 23.06
CA LEU A 229 -5.63 -4.93 23.54
C LEU A 229 -6.83 -5.76 23.98
N ALA A 230 -6.92 -6.98 23.45
CA ALA A 230 -7.93 -7.93 23.88
C ALA A 230 -7.72 -8.30 25.35
N PHE A 231 -8.82 -8.58 26.06
CA PHE A 231 -8.76 -9.04 27.44
C PHE A 231 -8.10 -10.43 27.48
N LEU A 232 -6.80 -10.50 27.79
CA LEU A 232 -6.18 -11.75 28.16
C LEU A 232 -6.68 -12.11 29.57
N VAL A 233 -7.47 -13.18 29.66
CA VAL A 233 -7.67 -13.90 30.94
C VAL A 233 -6.37 -14.65 31.23
N PHE A 234 -5.32 -13.89 31.54
CA PHE A 234 -4.05 -14.45 31.97
C PHE A 234 -4.26 -14.94 33.39
N PHE A 235 -4.45 -16.26 33.55
CA PHE A 235 -4.48 -16.87 34.88
C PHE A 235 -3.17 -16.50 35.62
N PRO A 236 -3.25 -16.10 36.90
CA PRO A 236 -2.13 -15.51 37.66
C PRO A 236 -0.99 -16.49 38.00
N GLY A 237 -0.88 -17.64 37.32
CA GLY A 237 0.15 -18.64 37.56
C GLY A 237 1.56 -18.20 37.13
N LEU A 238 1.67 -17.32 36.12
CA LEU A 238 2.98 -16.82 35.68
C LEU A 238 3.48 -15.59 36.45
N ARG A 239 2.69 -15.03 37.38
CA ARG A 239 3.15 -13.96 38.29
C ARG A 239 4.10 -14.48 39.38
N LEU A 240 3.98 -15.76 39.76
CA LEU A 240 4.76 -16.31 40.87
C LEU A 240 6.22 -16.65 40.52
N LEU A 241 6.57 -16.80 39.23
CA LEU A 241 7.94 -17.14 38.83
C LEU A 241 8.84 -15.93 38.55
N LYS A 242 8.30 -14.71 38.42
CA LYS A 242 9.09 -13.47 38.28
C LYS A 242 9.28 -12.69 39.58
N GLN A 243 8.66 -13.12 40.69
CA GLN A 243 8.89 -12.55 42.03
C GLN A 243 9.85 -13.39 42.89
N LEU A 244 10.42 -14.46 42.34
CA LEU A 244 11.38 -15.35 43.02
C LEU A 244 12.72 -15.47 42.29
N GLY A 245 13.05 -14.51 41.42
CA GLY A 245 14.37 -14.36 40.80
C GLY A 245 15.01 -13.05 41.20
#